data_AF-A0A4Q5TFM2-F1
#
_entry.id   AF-A0A4Q5TFM2-F1
#
_cell.length_a   1.000
_cell.length_b   1.000
_cell.length_c   1.000
_cell.angle_alpha   90.00
_cell.angle_beta   90.00
_cell.angle_gamma   90.00
#
_symmetry.space_group_name_H-M   'P 1'
#
loop_
_entity.id
_entity.type
_entity.pdbx_description
1 polymer ?
#
loop_
_entity_poly.entity_id
_entity_poly.type
_entity_poly.pdbx_seq_one_letter_code
_entity_poly.pdbx_strand_id
1 'polypeptide(L)' 'MPRSVNAVASRARRKRILKAAKGYYGKRKNVYTVAKNVMEKG' A
#
# COMPACT_ATOMS: atom_id res chain seq x y z
N MET A 1 30.43 1.66 4.56
CA MET A 1 29.63 0.42 4.66
C MET A 1 28.36 0.59 3.82
N PRO A 2 28.19 -0.12 2.68
CA PRO A 2 27.00 0.03 1.86
C PRO A 2 25.76 -0.51 2.61
N ARG A 3 24.70 0.29 2.69
CA ARG A 3 23.42 -0.13 3.27
C ARG A 3 22.47 -0.52 2.16
N SER A 4 21.95 -1.73 2.18
CA SER A 4 20.91 -2.16 1.25
C SER A 4 19.64 -1.32 1.46
N VAL A 5 19.15 -0.67 0.40
CA VAL A 5 17.96 0.20 0.44
C VAL A 5 16.80 -0.43 -0.34
N ASN A 6 15.76 -0.88 0.37
CA ASN A 6 14.54 -1.49 -0.18
C ASN A 6 13.55 -0.43 -0.72
N ALA A 7 14.02 0.60 -1.42
CA ALA A 7 13.13 1.67 -1.88
C ALA A 7 12.14 1.15 -2.94
N VAL A 8 12.65 0.41 -3.93
CA VAL A 8 11.87 -0.09 -5.08
C VAL A 8 10.88 -1.16 -4.67
N ALA A 9 11.33 -2.20 -3.94
CA ALA A 9 10.46 -3.29 -3.53
C ALA A 9 9.38 -2.85 -2.50
N SER A 10 9.67 -1.86 -1.66
CA SER A 10 8.67 -1.23 -0.78
C SER A 10 7.60 -0.48 -1.60
N ARG A 11 8.01 0.33 -2.58
CA ARG A 11 7.10 1.07 -3.46
C ARG A 11 6.19 0.13 -4.27
N ALA A 12 6.74 -0.96 -4.79
CA ALA A 12 5.98 -1.96 -5.55
C ALA A 12 4.90 -2.64 -4.68
N ARG A 13 5.23 -3.03 -3.45
CA ARG A 13 4.27 -3.62 -2.50
C ARG A 13 3.11 -2.67 -2.19
N ARG A 14 3.40 -1.40 -1.91
CA ARG A 14 2.37 -0.38 -1.64
C ARG A 14 1.45 -0.17 -2.84
N LYS A 15 1.99 -0.12 -4.07
CA LYS A 15 1.18 0.02 -5.28
C LYS A 15 0.25 -1.16 -5.53
N ARG A 16 0.67 -2.40 -5.24
CA ARG A 16 -0.21 -3.58 -5.37
C ARG A 16 -1.44 -3.48 -4.47
N ILE A 17 -1.24 -3.13 -3.20
CA ILE A 17 -2.31 -2.97 -2.21
C ILE A 17 -3.24 -1.81 -2.59
N LEU A 18 -2.70 -0.67 -2.99
CA LEU A 18 -3.52 0.47 -3.44
C LEU A 18 -4.31 0.16 -4.73
N LYS A 19 -3.76 -0.68 -5.62
CA LYS A 19 -4.46 -1.12 -6.82
C LYS A 19 -5.64 -2.03 -6.48
N ALA A 20 -5.47 -2.94 -5.53
CA ALA A 20 -6.53 -3.80 -5.02
C ALA A 20 -7.60 -3.01 -4.24
N ALA A 21 -7.21 -1.95 -3.53
CA ALA A 21 -8.11 -1.05 -2.82
C ALA A 21 -8.79 0.01 -3.72
N LYS A 22 -8.68 -0.08 -5.05
CA LYS A 22 -9.47 0.78 -5.93
C LYS A 22 -10.94 0.39 -5.85
N GLY A 23 -11.82 1.39 -5.72
CA GLY A 23 -13.26 1.19 -5.52
C GLY A 23 -13.73 1.56 -4.11
N TYR A 24 -12.85 1.55 -3.12
CA TYR A 24 -13.18 2.03 -1.78
C TYR A 24 -13.33 3.56 -1.74
N TYR A 25 -14.24 4.04 -0.88
CA TYR A 25 -14.52 5.47 -0.73
C TYR A 25 -13.41 6.22 0.05
N GLY A 26 -13.16 7.46 -0.35
CA GLY A 26 -12.29 8.40 0.37
C GLY A 26 -10.83 7.93 0.53
N LYS A 27 -10.29 8.03 1.76
CA LYS A 27 -8.88 7.74 2.06
C LYS A 27 -8.51 6.26 1.91
N ARG A 28 -9.50 5.36 1.88
CA ARG A 28 -9.32 3.90 1.82
C ARG A 28 -8.69 3.43 0.50
N LYS A 29 -8.84 4.18 -0.60
CA LYS A 29 -8.20 3.90 -1.91
C LYS A 29 -6.86 4.62 -2.14
N ASN A 30 -6.55 5.64 -1.33
CA ASN A 30 -5.41 6.54 -1.59
C ASN A 30 -4.27 6.37 -0.57
N VAL A 31 -4.59 6.05 0.68
CA VAL A 31 -3.62 5.98 1.77
C VAL A 31 -3.29 4.52 2.06
N TYR A 32 -2.01 4.13 1.94
CA TYR A 32 -1.57 2.75 2.09
C TYR A 32 -1.95 2.12 3.43
N THR A 33 -1.75 2.82 4.54
CA THR A 33 -2.05 2.30 5.89
C THR A 33 -3.54 2.02 6.06
N VAL A 34 -4.39 2.93 5.57
CA VAL A 34 -5.84 2.76 5.62
C VAL A 34 -6.30 1.68 4.65
N ALA A 35 -5.77 1.64 3.42
CA ALA A 35 -6.06 0.62 2.43
C ALA A 35 -5.75 -0.78 2.93
N LYS A 36 -4.56 -0.97 3.53
CA LYS A 36 -4.14 -2.23 4.14
C LYS A 36 -5.12 -2.67 5.24
N ASN A 37 -5.43 -1.77 6.17
CA ASN A 37 -6.32 -2.09 7.30
C ASN A 37 -7.73 -2.45 6.85
N VAL A 38 -8.23 -1.84 5.78
CA VAL A 38 -9.57 -2.13 5.25
C VAL A 38 -9.58 -3.47 4.52
N MET A 39 -8.57 -3.77 3.71
CA MET A 39 -8.51 -5.07 3.00
C MET A 39 -8.22 -6.27 3.91
N GLU A 40 -7.62 -6.07 5.09
CA GLU A 40 -7.34 -7.14 6.04
C GLU A 40 -8.49 -7.39 7.02
N LYS A 41 -9.39 -6.42 7.20
CA LYS A 41 -10.48 -6.46 8.19
C LYS A 41 -11.88 -6.51 7.60
N GLY A 42 -12.05 -6.12 6.34
CA GLY A 42 -13.31 -6.23 5.58
C GLY A 42 -13.21 -7.37 4.58
#